data_AF-A0AAV0XS95-F1
#
_entry.id   AF-A0AAV0XS95-F1
#
_cell.length_a   1.000
_cell.length_b   1.000
_cell.length_c   1.000
_cell.angle_alpha   90.00
_cell.angle_beta   90.00
_cell.angle_gamma   90.00
#
_symmetry.space_group_name_H-M   'P 1'
#
loop_
_entity.id
_entity.type
_entity.pdbx_description
1 polymer ?
#
loop_
_entity_poly.entity_id
_entity_poly.type
_entity_poly.pdbx_seq_one_letter_code
_entity_poly.pdbx_strand_id
1 'polypeptide(L)'
;MKRTIVSYFKATAADSSKNSEEKASSSPSAQLTELDEEENCVIVSSNLLSVKSSALKERHYNIKWEQKYKWLVYNEEKKGAFCKLCQHFMKNDLKVLQKTGGVFITVPFTSYKNALGKNGKLEKHEHSSAHTVSIEMEKIKNNAMKKPIHTQIVQQSESETEKV
;
A
#
# COMPACT_ATOMS: atom_id res chain seq x y z
N MET A 1 5.62 -43.47 -9.75
CA MET A 1 5.60 -42.14 -9.09
C MET A 1 4.27 -41.47 -9.40
N LYS A 2 3.38 -41.36 -8.41
CA LYS A 2 2.01 -40.86 -8.60
C LYS A 2 2.02 -39.33 -8.51
N ARG A 3 1.61 -38.64 -9.57
CA ARG A 3 1.43 -37.18 -9.60
C ARG A 3 0.00 -36.84 -9.19
N THR A 4 -0.17 -36.23 -8.03
CA THR A 4 -1.46 -35.71 -7.57
C THR A 4 -1.57 -34.26 -8.03
N ILE A 5 -2.47 -34.01 -9.00
CA ILE A 5 -2.88 -32.67 -9.40
C ILE A 5 -3.96 -32.23 -8.40
N VAL A 6 -3.69 -31.18 -7.65
CA VAL A 6 -4.69 -30.56 -6.76
C VAL A 6 -5.33 -29.41 -7.54
N SER A 7 -6.55 -29.62 -8.04
CA SER A 7 -7.40 -28.58 -8.62
C SER A 7 -8.19 -27.89 -7.51
N TYR A 8 -8.09 -26.57 -7.42
CA TYR A 8 -8.96 -25.75 -6.60
C TYR A 8 -9.90 -24.96 -7.51
N PHE A 9 -11.15 -25.43 -7.63
CA PHE A 9 -12.28 -24.62 -8.06
C PHE A 9 -13.18 -24.45 -6.84
N LYS A 10 -13.45 -23.22 -6.42
CA LYS A 10 -14.55 -22.93 -5.50
C LYS A 10 -15.35 -21.76 -6.06
N ALA A 11 -16.56 -22.10 -6.50
CA ALA A 11 -17.59 -21.17 -6.93
C ALA A 11 -18.17 -20.44 -5.70
N THR A 12 -18.50 -19.16 -5.87
CA THR A 12 -19.32 -18.41 -4.92
C THR A 12 -20.54 -17.88 -5.67
N ALA A 13 -21.72 -18.39 -5.32
CA ALA A 13 -22.99 -17.83 -5.72
C ALA A 13 -23.26 -16.55 -4.91
N ALA A 14 -23.74 -15.52 -5.61
CA ALA A 14 -24.35 -14.33 -5.06
C ALA A 14 -25.86 -14.55 -4.96
N ASP A 15 -26.51 -14.03 -3.91
CA ASP A 15 -27.78 -13.28 -4.04
C ASP A 15 -28.20 -12.60 -2.71
N SER A 16 -29.09 -11.62 -2.87
CA SER A 16 -30.01 -10.99 -1.90
C SER A 16 -29.65 -9.63 -1.30
N SER A 17 -29.89 -8.61 -2.12
CA SER A 17 -30.80 -7.47 -1.91
C SER A 17 -31.39 -7.21 -0.51
N LYS A 18 -31.38 -5.94 -0.08
CA LYS A 18 -32.59 -5.18 0.27
C LYS A 18 -32.34 -3.67 0.32
N ASN A 19 -33.27 -2.96 -0.29
CA ASN A 19 -33.42 -1.53 -0.47
C ASN A 19 -34.47 -1.02 0.55
N SER A 20 -34.36 0.22 1.05
CA SER A 20 -35.51 1.00 1.54
C SER A 20 -35.18 2.48 1.67
N GLU A 21 -35.92 3.28 0.90
CA GLU A 21 -36.06 4.73 0.92
C GLU A 21 -36.83 5.23 2.16
N GLU A 22 -36.56 6.46 2.60
CA GLU A 22 -37.53 7.56 2.91
C GLU A 22 -36.71 8.77 3.43
N LYS A 23 -36.51 9.86 2.67
CA LYS A 23 -37.36 11.02 2.38
C LYS A 23 -37.69 11.91 3.61
N ALA A 24 -37.09 13.11 3.65
CA ALA A 24 -37.76 14.41 3.46
C ALA A 24 -37.15 15.55 4.29
N SER A 25 -37.05 16.73 3.65
CA SER A 25 -37.26 18.08 4.23
C SER A 25 -36.22 18.57 5.26
N SER A 26 -35.61 19.76 5.19
CA SER A 26 -35.98 21.07 4.65
C SER A 26 -34.74 21.97 4.69
N SER A 27 -34.59 22.86 3.71
CA SER A 27 -33.77 24.08 3.81
C SER A 27 -34.63 25.21 4.43
N PRO A 28 -34.05 26.19 5.16
CA PRO A 28 -33.57 27.40 4.48
C PRO A 28 -32.35 28.13 5.10
N SER A 29 -31.56 28.72 4.20
CA SER A 29 -30.85 30.03 4.19
C SER A 29 -30.37 30.78 5.45
N ALA A 30 -29.12 31.29 5.28
CA ALA A 30 -28.53 32.56 5.77
C ALA A 30 -28.01 32.57 7.24
N GLN A 31 -26.91 33.21 7.66
CA GLN A 31 -26.07 34.32 7.17
C GLN A 31 -24.61 34.17 7.68
N LEU A 32 -23.69 34.94 7.07
CA LEU A 32 -22.34 35.26 7.59
C LEU A 32 -22.39 35.93 8.97
N THR A 33 -21.39 35.63 9.81
CA THR A 33 -20.63 36.65 10.59
C THR A 33 -19.23 36.10 10.88
N GLU A 34 -18.20 36.80 10.41
CA GLU A 34 -16.86 36.83 11.02
C GLU A 34 -16.95 37.49 12.42
N LEU A 35 -15.96 37.22 13.28
CA LEU A 35 -15.29 38.11 14.26
C LEU A 35 -14.64 37.24 15.36
N ASP A 36 -13.32 37.06 15.22
CA ASP A 36 -12.23 37.29 16.19
C ASP A 36 -12.23 36.72 17.63
N GLU A 37 -10.98 36.52 18.10
CA GLU A 37 -10.46 36.46 19.49
C GLU A 37 -10.58 35.10 20.22
N GLU A 38 -9.50 34.31 20.27
CA GLU A 38 -8.43 34.30 21.30
C GLU A 38 -8.85 33.82 22.70
N GLU A 39 -8.12 32.78 23.15
CA GLU A 39 -7.82 32.36 24.53
C GLU A 39 -8.97 31.87 25.43
N ASN A 40 -8.87 30.61 25.89
CA ASN A 40 -8.85 30.24 27.32
C ASN A 40 -9.13 28.74 27.52
N CYS A 41 -8.08 27.90 27.57
CA CYS A 41 -8.22 26.54 28.08
C CYS A 41 -7.75 26.49 29.53
N VAL A 42 -8.73 26.38 30.42
CA VAL A 42 -8.59 26.35 31.88
C VAL A 42 -7.69 25.20 32.31
N ILE A 43 -6.53 25.54 32.89
CA ILE A 43 -5.66 24.59 33.57
C ILE A 43 -6.24 24.27 34.95
N VAL A 44 -6.77 23.07 35.13
CA VAL A 44 -6.91 22.46 36.46
C VAL A 44 -5.73 21.51 36.67
N SER A 45 -4.79 22.00 37.46
CA SER A 45 -3.63 21.29 37.96
C SER A 45 -4.06 20.27 39.01
N SER A 46 -3.57 19.02 38.91
CA SER A 46 -2.99 18.24 40.03
C SER A 46 -2.78 16.78 39.62
N ASN A 47 -1.52 16.42 39.31
CA ASN A 47 -0.77 15.35 39.99
C ASN A 47 0.57 15.14 39.25
N LEU A 48 1.64 15.64 39.86
CA LEU A 48 3.01 15.45 39.43
C LEU A 48 3.41 13.97 39.56
N LEU A 49 3.33 13.23 38.46
CA LEU A 49 4.26 12.14 38.21
C LEU A 49 5.37 12.70 37.34
N SER A 50 6.60 12.71 37.87
CA SER A 50 7.81 13.08 37.14
C SER A 50 8.09 12.01 36.08
N VAL A 51 7.31 12.05 35.00
CA VAL A 51 7.64 11.37 33.76
C VAL A 51 8.67 12.27 33.10
N LYS A 52 9.89 11.76 32.94
CA LYS A 52 10.91 12.39 32.09
C LYS A 52 10.28 12.68 30.73
N SER A 53 9.86 13.92 30.49
CA SER A 53 9.32 14.38 29.21
C SER A 53 10.50 14.49 28.24
N SER A 54 10.98 13.34 27.78
CA SER A 54 11.83 13.32 26.59
C SER A 54 10.98 13.92 25.48
N ALA A 55 11.31 15.14 25.03
CA ALA A 55 10.59 15.86 24.00
C ALA A 55 10.21 14.89 22.88
N LEU A 56 8.91 14.66 22.68
CA LEU A 56 8.40 13.85 21.59
C LEU A 56 8.72 14.59 20.30
N LYS A 57 9.91 14.35 19.74
CA LYS A 57 10.24 14.82 18.40
C LYS A 57 9.26 14.16 17.45
N GLU A 58 8.29 14.92 16.98
CA GLU A 58 7.44 14.53 15.88
C GLU A 58 8.34 14.20 14.69
N ARG A 59 8.20 13.00 14.17
CA ARG A 59 8.94 12.56 12.99
C ARG A 59 7.93 12.44 11.87
N HIS A 60 8.26 13.04 10.74
CA HIS A 60 7.44 13.01 9.54
C HIS A 60 8.08 12.13 8.49
N TYR A 61 7.28 11.73 7.51
CA TYR A 61 7.77 11.08 6.31
C TYR A 61 8.78 11.99 5.60
N ASN A 62 9.84 11.40 5.03
CA ASN A 62 10.85 12.14 4.29
C ASN A 62 10.81 11.74 2.82
N ILE A 63 10.44 12.69 1.96
CA ILE A 63 10.33 12.49 0.51
C ILE A 63 11.66 12.05 -0.14
N LYS A 64 12.81 12.38 0.47
CA LYS A 64 14.13 11.91 -0.01
C LYS A 64 14.25 10.38 0.06
N TRP A 65 13.43 9.70 0.86
CA TRP A 65 13.42 8.24 0.90
C TRP A 65 12.92 7.64 -0.42
N GLU A 66 12.03 8.30 -1.14
CA GLU A 66 11.55 7.83 -2.45
C GLU A 66 12.65 7.90 -3.52
N GLN A 67 13.60 8.82 -3.35
CA GLN A 67 14.77 8.89 -4.21
C GLN A 67 15.68 7.67 -4.01
N LYS A 68 15.86 7.24 -2.76
CA LYS A 68 16.68 6.07 -2.41
C LYS A 68 15.95 4.74 -2.72
N TYR A 69 14.69 4.63 -2.34
CA TYR A 69 13.88 3.43 -2.46
C TYR A 69 12.79 3.65 -3.51
N LYS A 70 13.07 3.29 -4.77
CA LYS A 70 12.16 3.55 -5.91
C LYS A 70 10.81 2.80 -5.82
N TRP A 71 10.70 1.83 -4.93
CA TRP A 71 9.46 1.13 -4.63
C TRP A 71 8.59 1.82 -3.59
N LEU A 72 9.15 2.74 -2.80
CA LEU A 72 8.47 3.43 -1.71
C LEU A 72 7.62 4.57 -2.27
N VAL A 73 6.36 4.62 -1.87
CA VAL A 73 5.41 5.67 -2.27
C VAL A 73 4.61 6.08 -1.04
N TYR A 74 4.51 7.38 -0.80
CA TYR A 74 3.60 7.91 0.22
C TYR A 74 2.17 7.99 -0.29
N ASN A 75 1.21 7.59 0.54
CA ASN A 75 -0.21 7.77 0.29
C ASN A 75 -0.77 8.77 1.31
N GLU A 76 -1.30 9.89 0.83
CA GLU A 76 -1.81 10.98 1.67
C GLU A 76 -3.10 10.61 2.39
N GLU A 77 -4.02 9.92 1.72
CA GLU A 77 -5.30 9.47 2.30
C GLU A 77 -5.08 8.57 3.52
N LYS A 78 -4.09 7.67 3.43
CA LYS A 78 -3.72 6.72 4.48
C LYS A 78 -2.61 7.23 5.40
N LYS A 79 -2.14 8.46 5.19
CA LYS A 79 -1.07 9.14 5.95
C LYS A 79 0.15 8.24 6.21
N GLY A 80 0.65 7.57 5.18
CA GLY A 80 1.81 6.70 5.34
C GLY A 80 2.30 6.05 4.07
N ALA A 81 3.43 5.34 4.19
CA ALA A 81 4.16 4.85 3.04
C ALA A 81 3.87 3.37 2.72
N PHE A 82 3.85 3.06 1.43
CA PHE A 82 3.62 1.73 0.88
C PHE A 82 4.75 1.32 -0.05
N CYS A 83 4.81 0.03 -0.33
CA CYS A 83 5.62 -0.53 -1.40
C CYS A 83 4.74 -0.82 -2.60
N LYS A 84 4.94 -0.09 -3.70
CA LYS A 84 4.13 -0.23 -4.93
C LYS A 84 4.11 -1.67 -5.47
N LEU A 85 5.24 -2.36 -5.36
CA LEU A 85 5.41 -3.72 -5.88
C LEU A 85 4.70 -4.73 -4.97
N CYS A 86 5.04 -4.72 -3.68
CA CYS A 86 4.44 -5.65 -2.72
C CYS A 86 2.93 -5.44 -2.60
N GLN A 87 2.45 -4.20 -2.66
CA GLN A 87 1.02 -3.90 -2.69
C GLN A 87 0.31 -4.48 -3.91
N HIS A 88 0.97 -4.56 -5.06
CA HIS A 88 0.38 -5.14 -6.26
C HIS A 88 0.40 -6.67 -6.25
N PHE A 89 1.56 -7.27 -5.93
CA PHE A 89 1.80 -8.71 -6.09
C PHE A 89 1.49 -9.53 -4.82
N MET A 90 1.64 -8.95 -3.63
CA MET A 90 1.56 -9.68 -2.34
C MET A 90 0.28 -9.40 -1.56
N LYS A 91 -0.63 -8.54 -2.06
CA LYS A 91 -1.88 -8.17 -1.36
C LYS A 91 -2.78 -9.34 -0.97
N ASN A 92 -2.68 -10.47 -1.67
CA ASN A 92 -3.50 -11.65 -1.45
C ASN A 92 -2.71 -12.80 -0.78
N ASP A 93 -1.42 -12.63 -0.53
CA ASP A 93 -0.60 -13.67 0.10
C ASP A 93 -0.73 -13.58 1.62
N LEU A 94 -1.64 -14.38 2.18
CA LEU A 94 -1.92 -14.42 3.62
C LEU A 94 -0.69 -14.75 4.46
N LYS A 95 0.24 -15.59 3.97
CA LYS A 95 1.44 -15.99 4.72
C LYS A 95 2.39 -14.80 4.86
N VAL A 96 2.58 -14.05 3.76
CA VAL A 96 3.41 -12.84 3.77
C VAL A 96 2.78 -11.77 4.66
N LEU A 97 1.46 -11.56 4.56
CA LEU A 97 0.76 -10.58 5.38
C LEU A 97 0.85 -10.90 6.87
N GLN A 98 0.65 -12.16 7.27
CA GLN A 98 0.77 -12.57 8.67
C GLN A 98 2.20 -12.37 9.20
N LYS A 99 3.23 -12.76 8.43
CA LYS A 99 4.63 -12.63 8.84
C LYS A 99 5.08 -11.17 8.99
N THR A 100 4.59 -10.29 8.13
CA THR A 100 5.02 -8.88 8.07
C THR A 100 4.08 -7.93 8.79
N GLY A 101 2.94 -8.42 9.28
CA GLY A 101 1.83 -7.59 9.76
C GLY A 101 1.20 -6.73 8.66
N GLY A 102 1.43 -7.09 7.39
CA GLY A 102 0.95 -6.34 6.23
C GLY A 102 1.59 -4.96 6.02
N VAL A 103 2.63 -4.62 6.78
CA VAL A 103 3.31 -3.31 6.69
C VAL A 103 3.92 -3.14 5.29
N PHE A 104 3.70 -1.97 4.69
CA PHE A 104 4.00 -1.61 3.30
C PHE A 104 3.08 -2.22 2.23
N ILE A 105 2.17 -3.13 2.58
CA ILE A 105 1.28 -3.82 1.62
C ILE A 105 -0.15 -3.35 1.83
N THR A 106 -0.77 -3.79 2.93
CA THR A 106 -2.13 -3.44 3.34
C THR A 106 -2.12 -2.35 4.40
N VAL A 107 -1.11 -2.36 5.26
CA VAL A 107 -0.94 -1.39 6.36
C VAL A 107 0.13 -0.37 5.98
N PRO A 108 -0.17 0.94 6.07
CA PRO A 108 0.82 1.98 5.79
C PRO A 108 1.96 1.95 6.80
N PHE A 109 3.17 2.23 6.34
CA PHE A 109 4.31 2.48 7.21
C PHE A 109 4.28 3.93 7.73
N THR A 110 4.08 4.06 9.04
CA THR A 110 3.98 5.35 9.76
C THR A 110 5.09 5.53 10.82
N SER A 111 5.81 4.45 11.16
CA SER A 111 6.80 4.47 12.25
C SER A 111 8.18 4.93 11.78
N TYR A 112 8.38 6.24 11.69
CA TYR A 112 9.60 6.85 11.15
C TYR A 112 10.83 6.83 12.09
N LYS A 113 10.67 6.39 13.34
CA LYS A 113 11.75 6.40 14.37
C LYS A 113 12.99 5.60 13.94
N ASN A 114 12.80 4.49 13.24
CA ASN A 114 13.86 3.61 12.75
C ASN A 114 13.63 3.27 11.27
N ALA A 115 13.30 4.28 10.46
CA ALA A 115 13.08 4.07 9.02
C ALA A 115 14.38 3.69 8.29
N LEU A 116 15.48 4.37 8.61
CA LEU A 116 16.80 4.21 8.00
C LEU A 116 17.80 3.47 8.92
N GLY A 117 18.93 3.08 8.34
CA GLY A 117 20.04 2.41 9.01
C GLY A 117 20.09 0.90 8.74
N LYS A 118 21.16 0.23 9.22
CA LYS A 118 21.37 -1.22 9.03
C LYS A 118 20.19 -2.07 9.51
N ASN A 119 19.54 -1.62 10.59
CA ASN A 119 18.35 -2.26 11.14
C ASN A 119 17.04 -1.53 10.80
N GLY A 120 17.10 -0.55 9.90
CA GLY A 120 15.98 0.28 9.51
C GLY A 120 14.90 -0.53 8.79
N LYS A 121 13.64 -0.17 9.01
CA LYS A 121 12.52 -0.90 8.41
C LYS A 121 12.52 -0.83 6.87
N LEU A 122 12.97 0.28 6.28
CA LEU A 122 13.04 0.43 4.82
C LEU A 122 14.12 -0.50 4.22
N GLU A 123 15.32 -0.51 4.82
CA GLU A 123 16.43 -1.35 4.38
C GLU A 123 16.09 -2.85 4.55
N LYS A 124 15.45 -3.23 5.65
CA LYS A 124 14.96 -4.60 5.87
C LYS A 124 13.89 -5.01 4.87
N HIS A 125 13.02 -4.08 4.47
CA HIS A 125 11.98 -4.37 3.49
C HIS A 125 12.57 -4.59 2.10
N GLU A 126 13.51 -3.76 1.66
CA GLU A 126 14.24 -3.91 0.38
C GLU A 126 14.80 -5.33 0.23
N HIS A 127 15.43 -5.85 1.29
CA HIS A 127 16.06 -7.18 1.28
C HIS A 127 15.12 -8.30 1.73
N SER A 128 13.83 -8.02 1.88
CA SER A 128 12.87 -9.03 2.31
C SER A 128 12.49 -9.95 1.15
N SER A 129 12.25 -11.24 1.45
CA SER A 129 11.88 -12.23 0.44
C SER A 129 10.63 -11.84 -0.36
N ALA A 130 9.64 -11.26 0.29
CA ALA A 130 8.42 -10.79 -0.37
C ALA A 130 8.70 -9.67 -1.38
N HIS A 131 9.64 -8.77 -1.06
CA HIS A 131 10.04 -7.71 -1.97
C HIS A 131 10.81 -8.24 -3.17
N THR A 132 11.79 -9.13 -2.94
CA THR A 132 12.56 -9.77 -4.01
C THR A 132 11.65 -10.51 -4.99
N VAL A 133 10.71 -11.31 -4.50
CA VAL A 133 9.75 -12.02 -5.35
C VAL A 133 8.85 -11.03 -6.11
N SER A 134 8.44 -9.93 -5.48
CA SER A 134 7.64 -8.89 -6.16
C SER A 134 8.40 -8.21 -7.30
N ILE A 135 9.71 -7.98 -7.14
CA ILE A 135 10.58 -7.46 -8.20
C ILE A 135 10.68 -8.47 -9.35
N GLU A 136 10.87 -9.76 -9.05
CA GLU A 136 10.93 -10.81 -10.08
C GLU A 136 9.62 -10.92 -10.85
N MET A 137 8.49 -10.89 -10.16
CA MET A 137 7.16 -10.86 -10.78
C MET A 137 6.97 -9.63 -11.67
N GLU A 138 7.43 -8.46 -11.23
CA GLU A 138 7.40 -7.24 -12.05
C GLU A 138 8.23 -7.39 -13.33
N LYS A 139 9.44 -7.98 -13.24
CA LYS A 139 10.28 -8.24 -14.42
C LYS A 139 9.60 -9.20 -15.40
N ILE A 140 9.01 -10.29 -14.91
CA ILE A 140 8.28 -11.25 -15.74
C ILE A 140 7.11 -10.57 -16.44
N LYS A 141 6.30 -9.79 -15.69
CA LYS A 141 5.18 -9.02 -16.24
C LYS A 141 5.65 -8.07 -17.34
N ASN A 142 6.70 -7.28 -17.07
CA ASN A 142 7.23 -6.31 -18.03
C ASN A 142 7.77 -6.99 -19.29
N ASN A 143 8.42 -8.15 -19.17
CA ASN A 143 8.89 -8.92 -20.32
C ASN A 143 7.73 -9.49 -21.15
N ALA A 144 6.70 -10.02 -20.51
CA ALA A 144 5.50 -10.52 -21.18
C ALA A 144 4.78 -9.40 -21.96
N MET A 145 4.74 -8.19 -21.41
CA MET A 145 4.15 -7.03 -22.08
C MET A 145 4.97 -6.53 -23.28
N LYS A 146 6.31 -6.63 -23.24
CA LYS A 146 7.19 -6.20 -24.35
C LYS A 146 7.23 -7.16 -25.53
N LYS A 147 6.94 -8.45 -25.31
CA LYS A 147 6.93 -9.49 -26.34
C LYS A 147 5.61 -10.25 -26.33
N PRO A 148 4.49 -9.60 -26.70
CA PRO A 148 3.21 -10.27 -26.73
C PRO A 148 3.26 -11.42 -27.75
N ILE A 149 2.50 -12.48 -27.48
CA ILE A 149 2.51 -13.72 -28.27
C ILE A 149 2.30 -13.42 -29.76
N HIS A 150 1.40 -12.50 -30.09
CA HIS A 150 1.12 -12.09 -31.47
C HIS A 150 2.38 -11.61 -32.21
N THR A 151 3.24 -10.82 -31.58
CA THR A 151 4.49 -10.35 -32.21
C THR A 151 5.45 -11.51 -32.52
N GLN A 152 5.46 -12.56 -31.69
CA GLN A 152 6.31 -13.73 -31.91
C GLN A 152 5.82 -14.56 -33.10
N ILE A 153 4.49 -14.68 -33.26
CA ILE A 153 3.86 -15.39 -34.39
C ILE A 153 4.18 -14.68 -35.71
N VAL A 154 4.04 -13.35 -35.74
CA VAL A 154 4.34 -12.54 -36.94
C VAL A 154 5.81 -12.69 -37.35
N GLN A 155 6.75 -12.57 -36.41
CA GLN A 155 8.18 -12.72 -36.69
C GLN A 155 8.55 -14.10 -37.22
N GLN A 156 7.90 -15.16 -36.72
CA GLN A 156 8.11 -16.52 -37.23
C GLN A 156 7.64 -16.65 -38.68
N SER A 157 6.44 -16.14 -38.98
CA SER A 157 5.90 -16.18 -40.34
C SER A 157 6.77 -15.42 -41.37
N GLU A 158 7.33 -14.28 -40.99
CA GLU A 158 8.23 -13.49 -41.85
C GLU A 158 9.55 -14.25 -42.12
N SER A 159 10.12 -14.90 -41.10
CA SER A 159 11.36 -15.68 -41.22
C SER A 159 11.22 -16.97 -42.05
N GLU A 160 10.00 -17.47 -42.21
CA GLU A 160 9.69 -18.62 -43.07
C GLU A 160 9.55 -18.19 -44.53
N THR A 161 9.01 -16.99 -44.79
CA THR A 161 8.86 -16.47 -46.15
C THR A 161 10.16 -16.05 -46.83
N GLU A 162 11.20 -15.68 -46.07
CA GLU A 162 12.52 -15.30 -46.62
C GLU A 162 13.42 -16.50 -46.98
N LYS A 163 13.01 -17.73 -46.64
CA LYS A 163 13.79 -18.96 -46.90
C LYS A 163 13.38 -19.71 -48.17
N VAL A 164 12.53 -19.11 -49.01
CA VAL A 164 12.04 -19.66 -50.28
C VAL A 164 12.69 -18.90 -51.43
#